data_AF-A0AAW3U4X3-F1
#
_entry.id   AF-A0AAW3U4X3-F1
#
_cell.length_a   1.000
_cell.length_b   1.000
_cell.length_c   1.000
_cell.angle_alpha   90.00
_cell.angle_beta   90.00
_cell.angle_gamma   90.00
#
_symmetry.space_group_name_H-M   'P 1'
#
loop_
_entity.id
_entity.type
_entity.pdbx_description
1 polymer ?
#
loop_
_entity_poly.entity_id
_entity_poly.type
_entity_poly.pdbx_seq_one_letter_code
_entity_poly.pdbx_strand_id
1 'polypeptide(L)'
;MDALTELAGWLQSLHLLRPTLLWALLAIVPAAALWHWRRRDADVWRQSVDAHLLPKLLVSGGRRGWLGFVLAALTYALAVIAMSGPSWRQTERPVFQSSMPLVVVLDLSSSANATDLPPSRLLQARAKLATLLRKRAGGEVALLVYAGESFTVAPLTEDSANVALFLDALSPSVMPVDGKRADRAIDAAAQLLQQAGFKQGEILLVSDSADRSAESSARVARSRGFSVSALGVGGERGAAYRTASGEIAQAKLDEGSLRTLAAQGGGRYARIAPDDADLRALGVLDPSQQPLADETAESDGGKSWLDEGYWLVLPVMLLSLLAFRRRAVVAVLAMVCVLPLAQPAHAADGTLWQRADQVQQQRLDAGVQAYRKGDFAAAQKAFEAVPTDEGLYNLGNALARQGQYDAAIAAYDRALKQHPNQQDAIANRAAVDAARKRQQQTNKDGKGQSKDQKPSGQDGKGQQQASQNQQDKQSGQDGQNQHDSKNQPSEAQPPQDGRPQDAQAKNGQGEQRKQDTPPQSADAKAQQQADEAQRRKMQQAMAQAGNKQADASGKQEAAVAGETPEQREQRQAVDAWLRRVPDDPGSLLRTKFRLEYERRQRDGR
;
A
#
# COMPACT_ATOMS: atom_id res chain seq x y z
N MET A 1 8.31 39.21 37.87
CA MET A 1 9.58 38.56 37.48
C MET A 1 9.33 37.41 36.52
N ASP A 2 8.16 36.75 36.62
CA ASP A 2 7.76 35.62 35.76
C ASP A 2 7.71 35.92 34.24
N ALA A 3 7.25 37.10 33.83
CA ALA A 3 7.20 37.48 32.40
C ALA A 3 8.58 37.61 31.73
N LEU A 4 9.61 38.00 32.48
CA LEU A 4 10.97 38.12 31.95
C LEU A 4 11.65 36.74 31.85
N THR A 5 11.33 35.82 32.77
CA THR A 5 11.79 34.44 32.71
C THR A 5 11.10 33.64 31.60
N GLU A 6 9.81 33.89 31.33
CA GLU A 6 9.11 33.30 30.18
C GLU A 6 9.65 33.82 28.84
N LEU A 7 9.92 35.12 28.73
CA LEU A 7 10.57 35.70 27.54
C LEU A 7 11.97 35.12 27.32
N ALA A 8 12.74 34.89 28.39
CA ALA A 8 14.06 34.28 28.29
C ALA A 8 13.98 32.82 27.79
N GLY A 9 13.01 32.05 28.27
CA GLY A 9 12.75 30.69 27.79
C GLY A 9 12.30 30.67 26.32
N TRP A 10 11.50 31.64 25.90
CA TRP A 10 11.08 31.78 24.51
C TRP A 10 12.25 32.12 23.57
N LEU A 11 13.13 33.03 24.00
CA LEU A 11 14.34 33.39 23.25
C LEU A 11 15.34 32.22 23.15
N GLN A 12 15.40 31.34 24.15
CA GLN A 12 16.24 30.13 24.10
C GLN A 12 15.69 29.03 23.18
N SER A 13 14.39 29.03 22.89
CA SER A 13 13.77 28.07 21.95
C SER A 13 13.74 28.56 20.50
N LEU A 14 14.03 29.84 20.26
CA LEU A 14 14.05 30.45 18.93
C LEU A 14 15.30 30.04 18.15
N HIS A 15 15.10 29.30 17.07
CA HIS A 15 16.14 28.95 16.10
C HIS A 15 15.92 29.69 14.78
N LEU A 16 17.02 30.09 14.13
CA LEU A 16 16.98 30.67 12.78
C LEU A 16 17.42 29.61 11.78
N LEU A 17 16.57 29.26 10.82
CA LEU A 17 16.96 28.30 9.76
C LEU A 17 18.06 28.87 8.86
N ARG A 18 18.10 30.19 8.67
CA ARG A 18 18.96 30.87 7.70
C ARG A 18 19.58 32.13 8.32
N PRO A 19 20.48 32.00 9.31
CA PRO A 19 21.05 33.15 10.01
C PRO A 19 21.88 34.06 9.09
N THR A 20 22.43 33.52 8.01
CA THR A 20 23.20 34.28 7.01
C THR A 20 22.39 35.38 6.31
N LEU A 21 21.06 35.27 6.26
CA LEU A 21 20.22 36.30 5.66
C LEU A 21 20.16 37.59 6.49
N LEU A 22 20.51 37.56 7.78
CA LEU A 22 20.57 38.77 8.62
C LEU A 22 21.59 39.80 8.10
N TRP A 23 22.62 39.36 7.37
CA TRP A 23 23.57 40.27 6.73
C TRP A 23 22.90 41.22 5.72
N ALA A 24 21.73 40.85 5.17
CA ALA A 24 20.96 41.73 4.30
C ALA A 24 20.51 43.03 4.99
N LEU A 25 20.41 43.06 6.33
CA LEU A 25 20.11 44.29 7.09
C LEU A 25 21.14 45.39 6.85
N LEU A 26 22.38 45.04 6.49
CA LEU A 26 23.42 46.03 6.16
C LEU A 26 23.04 46.91 4.96
N ALA A 27 22.15 46.46 4.08
CA ALA A 27 21.67 47.25 2.94
C ALA A 27 20.88 48.52 3.35
N ILE A 28 20.43 48.60 4.60
CA ILE A 28 19.78 49.81 5.14
C ILE A 28 20.77 50.99 5.20
N VAL A 29 22.05 50.73 5.49
CA VAL A 29 23.09 51.76 5.62
C VAL A 29 23.36 52.51 4.31
N PRO A 30 23.67 51.86 3.17
CA PRO A 30 23.83 52.55 1.90
C PRO A 30 22.52 53.19 1.43
N ALA A 31 21.35 52.60 1.73
CA ALA A 31 20.07 53.23 1.44
C ALA A 31 19.87 54.54 2.23
N ALA A 32 20.28 54.58 3.50
CA ALA A 32 20.26 55.79 4.31
C ALA A 32 21.24 56.86 3.79
N ALA A 33 22.46 56.46 3.40
CA ALA A 33 23.45 57.35 2.82
C ALA A 33 22.96 57.96 1.50
N LEU A 34 22.40 57.14 0.60
CA LEU A 34 21.81 57.59 -0.67
C LEU A 34 20.62 58.53 -0.44
N TRP A 35 19.75 58.21 0.52
CA TRP A 35 18.62 59.06 0.89
C TRP A 35 19.09 60.42 1.45
N HIS A 36 20.16 60.43 2.25
CA HIS A 36 20.75 61.66 2.78
C HIS A 36 21.43 62.49 1.68
N TRP A 37 22.16 61.87 0.76
CA TRP A 37 22.80 62.54 -0.38
C TRP A 37 21.78 63.18 -1.33
N ARG A 38 20.71 62.47 -1.70
CA ARG A 38 19.63 63.03 -2.54
C ARG A 38 18.89 64.21 -1.90
N ARG A 39 18.94 64.36 -0.57
CA ARG A 39 18.38 65.52 0.12
C ARG A 39 19.29 66.75 0.09
N ARG A 40 20.60 66.59 -0.13
CA ARG A 40 21.53 67.71 -0.25
C ARG A 40 21.36 68.48 -1.57
N ASP A 41 20.88 67.81 -2.63
CA ASP A 41 20.55 68.48 -3.89
C ASP A 41 19.41 69.51 -3.74
N ALA A 42 18.56 69.37 -2.72
CA ALA A 42 17.55 70.36 -2.38
C ALA A 42 18.14 71.63 -1.71
N ASP A 43 19.35 71.56 -1.13
CA ASP A 43 20.09 72.72 -0.62
C ASP A 43 20.78 73.50 -1.75
N VAL A 44 21.08 72.87 -2.90
CA VAL A 44 21.61 73.57 -4.10
C VAL A 44 20.60 74.62 -4.60
N TRP A 45 19.31 74.28 -4.63
CA TRP A 45 18.25 75.23 -4.97
C TRP A 45 18.08 76.36 -3.94
N ARG A 46 18.46 76.13 -2.68
CA ARG A 46 18.46 77.19 -1.65
C ARG A 46 19.63 78.16 -1.81
N GLN A 47 20.71 77.73 -2.45
CA GLN A 47 21.86 78.59 -2.75
C GLN A 47 21.66 79.43 -4.02
N SER A 48 20.81 78.97 -4.95
CA SER A 48 20.59 79.62 -6.25
C SER A 48 19.26 80.38 -6.41
N VAL A 49 18.36 80.33 -5.42
CA VAL A 49 17.03 80.97 -5.48
C VAL A 49 16.83 81.87 -4.25
N ASP A 50 16.32 83.08 -4.47
CA ASP A 50 16.08 84.06 -3.42
C ASP A 50 15.17 83.54 -2.29
N ALA A 51 15.53 83.87 -1.04
CA ALA A 51 14.90 83.43 0.20
C ALA A 51 13.36 83.57 0.22
N HIS A 52 12.82 84.59 -0.44
CA HIS A 52 11.39 84.89 -0.46
C HIS A 52 10.57 84.05 -1.45
N LEU A 53 11.21 83.42 -2.45
CA LEU A 53 10.56 82.58 -3.47
C LEU A 53 10.55 81.10 -3.09
N LEU A 54 11.52 80.67 -2.27
CA LEU A 54 11.67 79.30 -1.79
C LEU A 54 10.42 78.68 -1.14
N PRO A 55 9.63 79.39 -0.30
CA PRO A 55 8.43 78.80 0.31
C PRO A 55 7.29 78.52 -0.68
N LYS A 56 7.28 79.20 -1.84
CA LYS A 56 6.26 79.02 -2.89
C LYS A 56 6.66 78.00 -3.95
N LEU A 57 7.96 77.77 -4.12
CA LEU A 57 8.52 76.86 -5.13
C LEU A 57 8.86 75.47 -4.56
N LEU A 58 9.20 75.38 -3.26
CA LEU A 58 9.51 74.10 -2.61
C LEU A 58 8.34 73.61 -1.76
N VAL A 59 7.84 72.42 -2.08
CA VAL A 59 6.97 71.67 -1.17
C VAL A 59 7.81 71.27 0.05
N SER A 60 7.49 71.80 1.22
CA SER A 60 8.21 71.56 2.47
C SER A 60 8.08 70.10 2.94
N GLY A 61 8.99 69.23 2.47
CA GLY A 61 9.01 67.78 2.70
C GLY A 61 9.86 67.26 3.87
N GLY A 62 10.32 68.14 4.77
CA GLY A 62 11.36 67.84 5.78
C GLY A 62 11.03 66.68 6.72
N ARG A 63 10.00 66.83 7.58
CA ARG A 63 9.55 65.81 8.54
C ARG A 63 8.82 64.64 7.87
N ARG A 64 8.14 64.89 6.74
CA ARG A 64 7.27 63.89 6.07
C ARG A 64 8.04 62.79 5.36
N GLY A 65 9.22 63.08 4.79
CA GLY A 65 10.02 62.06 4.12
C GLY A 65 10.96 61.24 5.02
N TRP A 66 11.32 61.74 6.21
CA TRP A 66 12.06 60.92 7.20
C TRP A 66 11.18 59.80 7.72
N LEU A 67 9.91 60.10 8.04
CA LEU A 67 8.96 59.09 8.50
C LEU A 67 8.74 57.98 7.45
N GLY A 68 8.68 58.34 6.17
CA GLY A 68 8.58 57.38 5.07
C GLY A 68 9.83 56.49 4.92
N PHE A 69 11.02 57.06 5.10
CA PHE A 69 12.27 56.28 5.10
C PHE A 69 12.33 55.32 6.29
N VAL A 70 11.96 55.77 7.50
CA VAL A 70 11.92 54.92 8.69
C VAL A 70 10.92 53.77 8.52
N LEU A 71 9.73 54.05 7.99
CA LEU A 71 8.73 53.02 7.68
C LEU A 71 9.24 52.00 6.65
N ALA A 72 9.92 52.46 5.59
CA ALA A 72 10.50 51.58 4.58
C ALA A 72 11.64 50.72 5.15
N ALA A 73 12.53 51.31 5.96
CA ALA A 73 13.62 50.61 6.62
C ALA A 73 13.09 49.55 7.62
N LEU A 74 12.05 49.89 8.39
CA LEU A 74 11.39 48.95 9.31
C LEU A 74 10.72 47.79 8.56
N THR A 75 10.01 48.09 7.46
CA THR A 75 9.39 47.08 6.60
C THR A 75 10.44 46.12 6.02
N TYR A 76 11.55 46.66 5.53
CA TYR A 76 12.67 45.88 5.02
C TYR A 76 13.31 45.01 6.10
N ALA A 77 13.55 45.57 7.29
CA ALA A 77 14.11 44.83 8.41
C ALA A 77 13.23 43.65 8.83
N LEU A 78 11.91 43.87 8.95
CA LEU A 78 10.95 42.81 9.24
C LEU A 78 10.91 41.73 8.15
N ALA A 79 11.02 42.10 6.87
CA ALA A 79 11.09 41.13 5.79
C ALA A 79 12.37 40.28 5.83
N VAL A 80 13.52 40.87 6.16
CA VAL A 80 14.77 40.14 6.33
C VAL A 80 14.69 39.16 7.51
N ILE A 81 14.09 39.58 8.63
CA ILE A 81 13.86 38.70 9.78
C ILE A 81 12.88 37.56 9.40
N ALA A 82 11.80 37.85 8.67
CA ALA A 82 10.89 36.83 8.17
C ALA A 82 11.61 35.77 7.32
N MET A 83 12.47 36.21 6.39
CA MET A 83 13.23 35.33 5.51
C MET A 83 14.32 34.54 6.22
N SER A 84 14.83 35.02 7.36
CA SER A 84 15.81 34.30 8.18
C SER A 84 15.26 33.02 8.82
N GLY A 85 13.94 32.84 8.78
CA GLY A 85 13.22 31.64 9.19
C GLY A 85 13.24 31.42 10.71
N PRO A 86 12.71 32.34 11.52
CA PRO A 86 12.54 32.12 12.96
C PRO A 86 11.62 30.94 13.20
N SER A 87 12.04 30.03 14.05
CA SER A 87 11.39 28.76 14.29
C SER A 87 11.40 28.41 15.76
N TRP A 88 10.24 28.03 16.26
CA TRP A 88 10.02 27.65 17.67
C TRP A 88 9.22 26.35 17.78
N ARG A 89 8.91 25.69 16.65
CA ARG A 89 8.16 24.43 16.59
C ARG A 89 8.98 23.37 15.85
N GLN A 90 9.03 22.16 16.41
CA GLN A 90 9.60 20.98 15.77
C GLN A 90 8.48 20.05 15.29
N THR A 91 8.65 19.47 14.11
CA THR A 91 7.76 18.47 13.53
C THR A 91 8.55 17.23 13.16
N GLU A 92 7.97 16.06 13.39
CA GLU A 92 8.56 14.80 12.99
C GLU A 92 8.37 14.55 11.50
N ARG A 93 9.47 14.56 10.73
CA ARG A 93 9.45 14.18 9.31
C ARG A 93 9.83 12.71 9.18
N PRO A 94 9.03 11.87 8.50
CA PRO A 94 9.43 10.50 8.21
C PRO A 94 10.63 10.54 7.27
N VAL A 95 11.79 10.10 7.76
CA VAL A 95 12.99 9.91 6.95
C VAL A 95 12.72 8.69 6.07
N PHE A 96 12.72 8.87 4.75
CA PHE A 96 12.65 7.75 3.80
C PHE A 96 13.94 6.93 3.93
N GLN A 97 13.87 5.82 4.68
CA GLN A 97 14.95 4.86 4.77
C GLN A 97 15.05 4.12 3.44
N SER A 98 16.10 4.41 2.66
CA SER A 98 16.45 3.65 1.45
C SER A 98 16.82 2.23 1.86
N SER A 99 15.82 1.38 2.02
CA SER A 99 15.97 -0.01 2.42
C SER A 99 16.45 -0.81 1.20
N MET A 100 17.60 -1.46 1.31
CA MET A 100 18.23 -2.22 0.24
C MET A 100 17.24 -3.25 -0.33
N PRO A 101 16.99 -3.33 -1.65
CA PRO A 101 16.02 -4.28 -2.22
C PRO A 101 16.53 -5.73 -2.08
N LEU A 102 15.59 -6.67 -1.97
CA LEU A 102 15.89 -8.10 -1.84
C LEU A 102 15.20 -8.90 -2.94
N VAL A 103 15.97 -9.68 -3.71
CA VAL A 103 15.41 -10.69 -4.62
C VAL A 103 15.60 -12.06 -4.00
N VAL A 104 14.50 -12.70 -3.62
CA VAL A 104 14.49 -14.09 -3.17
C VAL A 104 14.44 -15.01 -4.37
N VAL A 105 15.39 -15.94 -4.45
CA VAL A 105 15.52 -16.93 -5.53
C VAL A 105 15.31 -18.33 -4.94
N LEU A 106 14.13 -18.92 -5.17
CA LEU A 106 13.73 -20.20 -4.60
C LEU A 106 13.89 -21.36 -5.58
N ASP A 107 14.58 -22.42 -5.14
CA ASP A 107 14.72 -23.69 -5.85
C ASP A 107 13.40 -24.49 -5.83
N LEU A 108 12.86 -24.77 -7.02
CA LEU A 108 11.70 -25.62 -7.26
C LEU A 108 12.05 -26.87 -8.09
N SER A 109 13.31 -27.33 -8.06
CA SER A 109 13.69 -28.62 -8.63
C SER A 109 13.05 -29.79 -7.87
N SER A 110 13.04 -30.97 -8.47
CA SER A 110 12.49 -32.18 -7.82
C SER A 110 13.10 -32.49 -6.46
N SER A 111 14.36 -32.10 -6.19
CA SER A 111 15.00 -32.31 -4.87
C SER A 111 14.40 -31.45 -3.76
N ALA A 112 13.66 -30.39 -4.09
CA ALA A 112 12.94 -29.59 -3.11
C ALA A 112 11.82 -30.40 -2.40
N ASN A 113 11.40 -31.53 -2.97
CA ASN A 113 10.44 -32.44 -2.34
C ASN A 113 11.08 -33.46 -1.38
N ALA A 114 12.40 -33.45 -1.21
CA ALA A 114 13.08 -34.32 -0.25
C ALA A 114 12.57 -34.09 1.19
N THR A 115 12.53 -35.16 1.98
CA THR A 115 11.88 -35.22 3.30
C THR A 115 12.86 -35.33 4.47
N ASP A 116 14.14 -35.05 4.24
CA ASP A 116 15.19 -34.97 5.28
C ASP A 116 15.00 -33.79 6.24
N LEU A 117 14.21 -32.79 5.83
CA LEU A 117 13.66 -31.75 6.68
C LEU A 117 12.13 -31.93 6.73
N PRO A 118 11.55 -32.47 7.81
CA PRO A 118 10.10 -32.67 7.90
C PRO A 118 9.33 -31.34 7.86
N PRO A 119 8.18 -31.25 7.17
CA PRO A 119 7.56 -32.28 6.33
C PRO A 119 8.25 -32.46 4.96
N SER A 120 8.74 -31.38 4.34
CA SER A 120 9.62 -31.41 3.18
C SER A 120 10.49 -30.16 3.12
N ARG A 121 11.59 -30.19 2.37
CA ARG A 121 12.47 -29.04 2.17
C ARG A 121 11.72 -27.81 1.64
N LEU A 122 10.87 -27.99 0.64
CA LEU A 122 10.06 -26.92 0.08
C LEU A 122 9.09 -26.30 1.09
N LEU A 123 8.42 -27.13 1.89
CA LEU A 123 7.49 -26.62 2.91
C LEU A 123 8.23 -25.84 4.00
N GLN A 124 9.43 -26.29 4.39
CA GLN A 124 10.31 -25.56 5.30
C GLN A 124 10.79 -24.24 4.67
N ALA A 125 11.20 -24.25 3.40
CA ALA A 125 11.60 -23.05 2.67
C ALA A 125 10.45 -22.04 2.58
N ARG A 126 9.24 -22.48 2.22
CA ARG A 126 8.03 -21.63 2.19
C ARG A 126 7.72 -21.01 3.55
N ALA A 127 7.73 -21.81 4.62
CA ALA A 127 7.48 -21.32 5.98
C ALA A 127 8.54 -20.29 6.42
N LYS A 128 9.80 -20.52 6.06
CA LYS A 128 10.91 -19.60 6.31
C LYS A 128 10.76 -18.31 5.52
N LEU A 129 10.43 -18.39 4.23
CA LEU A 129 10.17 -17.22 3.38
C LEU A 129 8.94 -16.42 3.83
N ALA A 130 7.86 -17.07 4.26
CA ALA A 130 6.72 -16.38 4.86
C ALA A 130 7.12 -15.61 6.13
N THR A 131 8.05 -16.17 6.92
CA THR A 131 8.59 -15.48 8.10
C THR A 131 9.47 -14.30 7.71
N LEU A 132 10.33 -14.45 6.70
CA LEU A 132 11.13 -13.36 6.13
C LEU A 132 10.24 -12.21 5.64
N LEU A 133 9.25 -12.49 4.79
CA LEU A 133 8.36 -11.47 4.22
C LEU A 133 7.56 -10.70 5.28
N ARG A 134 7.17 -11.38 6.37
CA ARG A 134 6.42 -10.78 7.48
C ARG A 134 7.30 -9.95 8.43
N LYS A 135 8.54 -10.37 8.68
CA LYS A 135 9.41 -9.76 9.69
C LYS A 135 10.40 -8.75 9.14
N ARG A 136 10.67 -8.76 7.83
CA ARG A 136 11.62 -7.86 7.20
C ARG A 136 11.20 -6.39 7.37
N ALA A 137 12.12 -5.57 7.87
CA ALA A 137 11.91 -4.15 8.07
C ALA A 137 12.15 -3.36 6.77
N GLY A 138 11.09 -3.14 5.99
CA GLY A 138 11.12 -2.29 4.81
C GLY A 138 11.86 -2.84 3.59
N GLY A 139 11.89 -2.04 2.53
CA GLY A 139 12.54 -2.35 1.26
C GLY A 139 11.71 -3.21 0.32
N GLU A 140 11.96 -3.05 -0.98
CA GLU A 140 11.27 -3.85 -2.00
C GLU A 140 11.74 -5.30 -1.96
N VAL A 141 10.81 -6.23 -2.14
CA VAL A 141 11.08 -7.67 -2.28
C VAL A 141 10.56 -8.15 -3.63
N ALA A 142 11.38 -8.92 -4.34
CA ALA A 142 10.91 -9.78 -5.42
C ALA A 142 11.04 -11.25 -5.05
N LEU A 143 10.21 -12.06 -5.71
CA LEU A 143 10.25 -13.50 -5.63
C LEU A 143 10.44 -14.09 -7.02
N LEU A 144 11.56 -14.78 -7.18
CA LEU A 144 11.96 -15.51 -8.36
C LEU A 144 12.07 -16.99 -8.02
N VAL A 145 11.66 -17.85 -8.93
CA VAL A 145 11.75 -19.30 -8.78
C VAL A 145 12.56 -19.90 -9.90
N TYR A 146 13.23 -21.01 -9.64
CA TYR A 146 14.01 -21.68 -10.67
C TYR A 146 14.03 -23.21 -10.53
N ALA A 147 14.28 -23.87 -11.65
CA ALA A 147 14.62 -25.29 -11.75
C ALA A 147 15.55 -25.45 -12.96
N GLY A 148 15.10 -26.03 -14.07
CA GLY A 148 15.83 -26.00 -15.35
C GLY A 148 15.86 -24.59 -15.98
N GLU A 149 14.90 -23.74 -15.65
CA GLU A 149 14.77 -22.35 -16.07
C GLU A 149 14.34 -21.47 -14.90
N SER A 150 14.44 -20.15 -15.05
CA SER A 150 14.04 -19.17 -14.04
C SER A 150 12.86 -18.28 -14.47
N PHE A 151 11.94 -18.02 -13.53
CA PHE A 151 10.77 -17.17 -13.74
C PHE A 151 10.50 -16.24 -12.55
N THR A 152 10.11 -15.00 -12.87
CA THR A 152 9.68 -14.02 -11.86
C THR A 152 8.23 -14.30 -11.45
N VAL A 153 8.03 -14.65 -10.18
CA VAL A 153 6.70 -14.84 -9.58
C VAL A 153 6.10 -13.49 -9.23
N ALA A 154 6.88 -12.70 -8.48
CA ALA A 154 6.52 -11.35 -8.08
C ALA A 154 7.69 -10.39 -8.41
N PRO A 155 7.44 -9.28 -9.13
CA PRO A 155 8.44 -8.24 -9.33
C PRO A 155 8.76 -7.52 -8.02
N LEU A 156 9.74 -6.61 -8.05
CA LEU A 156 10.11 -5.79 -6.89
C LEU A 156 8.89 -4.99 -6.43
N THR A 157 8.51 -5.16 -5.16
CA THR A 157 7.36 -4.49 -4.53
C THR A 157 7.60 -4.28 -3.04
N GLU A 158 7.07 -3.21 -2.47
CA GLU A 158 7.04 -2.98 -1.02
C GLU A 158 5.99 -3.85 -0.31
N ASP A 159 4.99 -4.34 -1.05
CA ASP A 159 3.91 -5.18 -0.51
C ASP A 159 4.35 -6.65 -0.39
N SER A 160 5.08 -6.96 0.69
CA SER A 160 5.52 -8.31 1.01
C SER A 160 4.36 -9.27 1.32
N ALA A 161 3.21 -8.75 1.77
CA ALA A 161 2.02 -9.56 2.05
C ALA A 161 1.43 -10.11 0.75
N ASN A 162 1.39 -9.32 -0.32
CA ASN A 162 0.96 -9.80 -1.63
C ASN A 162 1.92 -10.83 -2.22
N VAL A 163 3.24 -10.67 -2.02
CA VAL A 163 4.23 -11.69 -2.42
C VAL A 163 3.97 -13.02 -1.70
N ALA A 164 3.59 -12.97 -0.41
CA ALA A 164 3.32 -14.17 0.38
C ALA A 164 2.16 -15.02 -0.15
N LEU A 165 1.19 -14.42 -0.85
CA LEU A 165 0.04 -15.14 -1.45
C LEU A 165 0.49 -16.19 -2.49
N PHE A 166 1.62 -15.97 -3.15
CA PHE A 166 2.12 -16.91 -4.16
C PHE A 166 2.84 -18.11 -3.55
N LEU A 167 3.33 -18.02 -2.30
CA LEU A 167 4.17 -19.05 -1.70
C LEU A 167 3.48 -20.41 -1.67
N ASP A 168 2.18 -20.45 -1.35
CA ASP A 168 1.39 -21.68 -1.26
C ASP A 168 1.16 -22.36 -2.62
N ALA A 169 1.30 -21.62 -3.72
CA ALA A 169 1.16 -22.11 -5.09
C ALA A 169 2.45 -22.73 -5.68
N LEU A 170 3.63 -22.42 -5.10
CA LEU A 170 4.94 -22.82 -5.63
C LEU A 170 5.29 -24.29 -5.42
N SER A 171 5.22 -25.13 -6.44
CA SER A 171 5.68 -26.52 -6.36
C SER A 171 6.55 -26.90 -7.56
N PRO A 172 7.36 -27.96 -7.51
CA PRO A 172 8.14 -28.38 -8.67
C PRO A 172 7.28 -28.64 -9.91
N SER A 173 6.01 -29.02 -9.72
CA SER A 173 5.06 -29.23 -10.81
C SER A 173 4.67 -27.95 -11.56
N VAL A 174 4.92 -26.74 -11.02
CA VAL A 174 4.67 -25.49 -11.75
C VAL A 174 5.76 -25.19 -12.77
N MET A 175 6.95 -25.79 -12.61
CA MET A 175 8.09 -25.57 -13.48
C MET A 175 7.95 -26.39 -14.77
N PRO A 176 8.16 -25.79 -15.96
CA PRO A 176 8.06 -26.53 -17.23
C PRO A 176 9.17 -27.58 -17.41
N VAL A 177 10.35 -27.31 -16.86
CA VAL A 177 11.55 -28.14 -17.00
C VAL A 177 12.21 -28.29 -15.63
N ASP A 178 12.48 -29.54 -15.25
CA ASP A 178 13.23 -29.87 -14.02
C ASP A 178 14.74 -29.62 -14.23
N GLY A 179 15.48 -29.44 -13.14
CA GLY A 179 16.92 -29.14 -13.17
C GLY A 179 17.34 -28.13 -12.12
N LYS A 180 18.61 -27.73 -12.12
CA LYS A 180 19.19 -26.79 -11.14
C LYS A 180 20.08 -25.73 -11.80
N ARG A 181 19.45 -24.79 -12.51
CA ARG A 181 20.10 -23.66 -13.17
C ARG A 181 20.09 -22.40 -12.30
N ALA A 182 20.79 -22.48 -11.17
CA ALA A 182 20.92 -21.36 -10.25
C ALA A 182 21.69 -20.18 -10.87
N ASP A 183 22.59 -20.44 -11.81
CA ASP A 183 23.27 -19.45 -12.65
C ASP A 183 22.28 -18.50 -13.34
N ARG A 184 21.33 -19.07 -14.08
CA ARG A 184 20.30 -18.29 -14.79
C ARG A 184 19.41 -17.52 -13.83
N ALA A 185 19.11 -18.11 -12.68
CA ALA A 185 18.28 -17.48 -11.66
C ALA A 185 18.96 -16.26 -11.03
N ILE A 186 20.26 -16.36 -10.74
CA ILE A 186 21.08 -15.24 -10.23
C ILE A 186 21.20 -14.14 -11.29
N ASP A 187 21.44 -14.51 -12.55
CA ASP A 187 21.52 -13.53 -13.65
C ASP A 187 20.19 -12.80 -13.86
N ALA A 188 19.06 -13.52 -13.80
CA ALA A 188 17.73 -12.94 -13.87
C ALA A 188 17.42 -12.03 -12.67
N ALA A 189 17.83 -12.41 -11.45
CA ALA A 189 17.70 -11.58 -10.26
C ALA A 189 18.51 -10.28 -10.37
N ALA A 190 19.76 -10.36 -10.84
CA ALA A 190 20.59 -9.18 -11.09
C ALA A 190 19.99 -8.28 -12.18
N GLN A 191 19.45 -8.85 -13.27
CA GLN A 191 18.77 -8.07 -14.30
C GLN A 191 17.52 -7.36 -13.78
N LEU A 192 16.73 -8.02 -12.92
CA LEU A 192 15.53 -7.46 -12.33
C LEU A 192 15.86 -6.23 -11.46
N LEU A 193 16.92 -6.33 -10.63
CA LEU A 193 17.44 -5.20 -9.86
C LEU A 193 17.92 -4.04 -10.74
N GLN A 194 18.65 -4.34 -11.83
CA GLN A 194 19.13 -3.33 -12.78
C GLN A 194 18.00 -2.62 -13.50
N GLN A 195 16.99 -3.36 -13.97
CA GLN A 195 15.83 -2.79 -14.67
C GLN A 195 14.99 -1.90 -13.76
N ALA A 196 14.93 -2.20 -12.46
CA ALA A 196 14.28 -1.38 -11.46
C ALA A 196 15.13 -0.13 -11.05
N GLY A 197 16.36 0.02 -11.55
CA GLY A 197 17.20 1.19 -11.33
C GLY A 197 18.04 1.16 -10.05
N PHE A 198 18.10 0.02 -9.36
CA PHE A 198 18.90 -0.11 -8.14
C PHE A 198 20.38 -0.28 -8.46
N LYS A 199 21.22 0.51 -7.77
CA LYS A 199 22.70 0.41 -7.85
C LYS A 199 23.27 -0.64 -6.90
N GLN A 200 22.53 -0.96 -5.85
CA GLN A 200 22.88 -1.91 -4.80
C GLN A 200 21.64 -2.71 -4.42
N GLY A 201 21.82 -3.97 -4.05
CA GLY A 201 20.72 -4.87 -3.71
C GLY A 201 21.23 -6.24 -3.28
N GLU A 202 20.37 -7.00 -2.62
CA GLU A 202 20.68 -8.34 -2.15
C GLU A 202 19.91 -9.40 -2.93
N ILE A 203 20.58 -10.50 -3.25
CA ILE A 203 20.00 -11.70 -3.86
C ILE A 203 20.14 -12.83 -2.85
N LEU A 204 19.02 -13.41 -2.42
CA LEU A 204 19.00 -14.55 -1.51
C LEU A 204 18.65 -15.83 -2.28
N LEU A 205 19.66 -16.69 -2.50
CA LEU A 205 19.48 -18.01 -3.07
C LEU A 205 19.03 -19.00 -1.99
N VAL A 206 17.87 -19.64 -2.17
CA VAL A 206 17.34 -20.68 -1.28
C VAL A 206 17.42 -22.02 -2.00
N SER A 207 18.45 -22.81 -1.69
CA SER A 207 18.73 -24.08 -2.38
C SER A 207 19.53 -25.03 -1.48
N ASP A 208 19.72 -26.27 -1.94
CA ASP A 208 20.52 -27.30 -1.28
C ASP A 208 21.96 -27.40 -1.81
N SER A 209 22.27 -26.77 -2.95
CA SER A 209 23.56 -26.89 -3.63
C SER A 209 23.73 -25.78 -4.66
N ALA A 210 24.98 -25.50 -5.03
CA ALA A 210 25.32 -24.62 -6.14
C ALA A 210 26.44 -25.25 -6.98
N ASP A 211 26.46 -24.98 -8.28
CA ASP A 211 27.52 -25.43 -9.17
C ASP A 211 28.48 -24.27 -9.51
N ARG A 212 29.54 -24.59 -10.25
CA ARG A 212 30.53 -23.58 -10.68
C ARG A 212 29.94 -22.50 -11.58
N SER A 213 28.88 -22.80 -12.33
CA SER A 213 28.21 -21.80 -13.17
C SER A 213 27.51 -20.77 -12.29
N ALA A 214 26.80 -21.21 -11.25
CA ALA A 214 26.17 -20.31 -10.28
C ALA A 214 27.20 -19.46 -9.51
N GLU A 215 28.36 -20.03 -9.15
CA GLU A 215 29.46 -19.25 -8.57
C GLU A 215 29.98 -18.16 -9.51
N SER A 216 30.00 -18.42 -10.83
CA SER A 216 30.44 -17.44 -11.83
C SER A 216 29.43 -16.31 -12.00
N SER A 217 28.13 -16.63 -12.08
CA SER A 217 27.05 -15.63 -12.12
C SER A 217 27.01 -14.81 -10.82
N ALA A 218 27.29 -15.42 -9.66
CA ALA A 218 27.39 -14.69 -8.40
C ALA A 218 28.53 -13.64 -8.40
N ARG A 219 29.70 -13.95 -9.00
CA ARG A 219 30.78 -12.96 -9.19
C ARG A 219 30.36 -11.82 -10.11
N VAL A 220 29.63 -12.14 -11.18
CA VAL A 220 29.11 -11.14 -12.12
C VAL A 220 28.09 -10.23 -11.42
N ALA A 221 27.15 -10.79 -10.65
CA ALA A 221 26.21 -10.01 -9.85
C ALA A 221 26.93 -9.07 -8.87
N ARG A 222 27.97 -9.57 -8.18
CA ARG A 222 28.79 -8.75 -7.28
C ARG A 222 29.49 -7.59 -7.99
N SER A 223 30.04 -7.84 -9.18
CA SER A 223 30.69 -6.79 -9.98
C SER A 223 29.71 -5.67 -10.41
N ARG A 224 28.41 -5.96 -10.40
CA ARG A 224 27.32 -5.02 -10.71
C ARG A 224 26.75 -4.31 -9.48
N GLY A 225 27.27 -4.59 -8.28
CA GLY A 225 26.82 -3.98 -7.02
C GLY A 225 25.79 -4.81 -6.25
N PHE A 226 25.47 -6.04 -6.68
CA PHE A 226 24.49 -6.90 -6.00
C PHE A 226 25.17 -8.03 -5.24
N SER A 227 24.91 -8.13 -3.94
CA SER A 227 25.45 -9.21 -3.11
C SER A 227 24.60 -10.46 -3.22
N VAL A 228 25.25 -11.63 -3.35
CA VAL A 228 24.54 -12.93 -3.39
C VAL A 228 24.78 -13.69 -2.09
N SER A 229 23.71 -13.83 -1.31
CA SER A 229 23.64 -14.61 -0.08
C SER A 229 22.96 -15.96 -0.35
N ALA A 230 23.25 -16.99 0.44
CA ALA A 230 22.72 -18.34 0.26
C ALA A 230 22.14 -18.91 1.57
N LEU A 231 20.89 -19.34 1.52
CA LEU A 231 20.21 -20.11 2.55
C LEU A 231 20.18 -21.60 2.16
N GLY A 232 20.96 -22.41 2.86
CA GLY A 232 21.05 -23.85 2.65
C GLY A 232 19.84 -24.60 3.20
N VAL A 233 19.10 -25.27 2.31
CA VAL A 233 17.93 -26.09 2.69
C VAL A 233 18.24 -27.58 2.53
N GLY A 234 18.42 -28.27 3.65
CA GLY A 234 18.60 -29.72 3.67
C GLY A 234 19.25 -30.23 4.95
N GLY A 235 19.28 -31.55 5.07
CA GLY A 235 20.01 -32.29 6.08
C GLY A 235 21.31 -32.87 5.54
N GLU A 236 22.30 -33.08 6.41
CA GLU A 236 23.58 -33.73 6.07
C GLU A 236 23.41 -35.19 5.65
N ARG A 237 22.41 -35.88 6.23
CA ARG A 237 22.09 -37.27 5.86
C ARG A 237 21.45 -37.37 4.47
N GLY A 238 20.86 -36.28 4.00
CA GLY A 238 20.06 -36.26 2.79
C GLY A 238 18.80 -37.13 2.88
N ALA A 239 18.04 -37.16 1.78
CA ALA A 239 16.92 -38.07 1.60
C ALA A 239 16.78 -38.45 0.12
N ALA A 240 16.20 -39.62 -0.12
CA ALA A 240 15.80 -40.01 -1.46
C ALA A 240 14.57 -39.20 -1.89
N TYR A 241 14.53 -38.83 -3.17
CA TYR A 241 13.40 -38.16 -3.79
C TYR A 241 13.18 -38.72 -5.20
N ARG A 242 11.99 -38.50 -5.75
CA ARG A 242 11.64 -38.90 -7.11
C ARG A 242 11.81 -37.72 -8.05
N THR A 243 12.55 -37.90 -9.13
CA THR A 243 12.71 -36.88 -10.19
C THR A 243 11.43 -36.78 -11.02
N ALA A 244 11.33 -35.74 -11.87
CA ALA A 244 10.24 -35.61 -12.82
C ALA A 244 10.15 -36.79 -13.82
N SER A 245 11.27 -37.46 -14.12
CA SER A 245 11.32 -38.68 -14.96
C SER A 245 10.87 -39.95 -14.23
N GLY A 246 10.66 -39.89 -12.91
CA GLY A 246 10.28 -41.03 -12.09
C GLY A 246 11.45 -41.80 -11.48
N GLU A 247 12.69 -41.41 -11.76
CA GLU A 247 13.89 -42.02 -11.18
C GLU A 247 14.04 -41.64 -9.70
N ILE A 248 14.68 -42.52 -8.92
CA ILE A 248 14.98 -42.26 -7.51
C ILE A 248 16.41 -41.70 -7.43
N ALA A 249 16.52 -40.47 -6.95
CA ALA A 249 17.79 -39.79 -6.71
C ALA A 249 17.95 -39.45 -5.23
N GLN A 250 19.18 -39.16 -4.80
CA GLN A 250 19.49 -38.72 -3.45
C GLN A 250 19.79 -37.22 -3.45
N ALA A 251 19.10 -36.48 -2.58
CA ALA A 251 19.40 -35.07 -2.34
C ALA A 251 20.18 -34.96 -1.03
N LYS A 252 21.33 -34.29 -1.06
CA LYS A 252 22.14 -33.98 0.13
C LYS A 252 22.51 -32.50 0.11
N LEU A 253 22.46 -31.84 1.26
CA LEU A 253 22.91 -30.46 1.39
C LEU A 253 24.42 -30.38 1.14
N ASP A 254 24.83 -29.59 0.15
CA ASP A 254 26.22 -29.25 -0.12
C ASP A 254 26.51 -27.85 0.42
N GLU A 255 26.81 -27.77 1.72
CA GLU A 255 27.17 -26.49 2.35
C GLU A 255 28.44 -25.87 1.76
N GLY A 256 29.38 -26.69 1.28
CA GLY A 256 30.66 -26.22 0.75
C GLY A 256 30.47 -25.40 -0.52
N SER A 257 29.63 -25.89 -1.43
CA SER A 257 29.26 -25.17 -2.64
C SER A 257 28.56 -23.83 -2.36
N LEU A 258 27.58 -23.83 -1.44
CA LEU A 258 26.80 -22.64 -1.10
C LEU A 258 27.64 -21.59 -0.36
N ARG A 259 28.55 -22.01 0.52
CA ARG A 259 29.53 -21.11 1.16
C ARG A 259 30.47 -20.48 0.13
N THR A 260 30.93 -21.26 -0.83
CA THR A 260 31.78 -20.76 -1.92
C THR A 260 31.03 -19.76 -2.79
N LEU A 261 29.80 -20.06 -3.18
CA LEU A 261 28.94 -19.15 -3.94
C LEU A 261 28.71 -17.84 -3.20
N ALA A 262 28.35 -17.87 -1.91
CA ALA A 262 28.14 -16.67 -1.11
C ALA A 262 29.41 -15.83 -0.97
N ALA A 263 30.57 -16.46 -0.73
CA ALA A 263 31.85 -15.78 -0.64
C ALA A 263 32.24 -15.09 -1.96
N GLN A 264 32.03 -15.77 -3.09
CA GLN A 264 32.27 -15.20 -4.42
C GLN A 264 31.29 -14.07 -4.75
N GLY A 265 30.03 -14.23 -4.36
CA GLY A 265 28.95 -13.24 -4.50
C GLY A 265 29.00 -12.07 -3.52
N GLY A 266 29.91 -12.08 -2.54
CA GLY A 266 30.04 -11.02 -1.55
C GLY A 266 28.92 -10.98 -0.51
N GLY A 267 28.13 -12.05 -0.40
CA GLY A 267 27.08 -12.21 0.59
C GLY A 267 27.47 -13.20 1.69
N ARG A 268 26.46 -13.75 2.36
CA ARG A 268 26.63 -14.65 3.50
C ARG A 268 25.95 -15.99 3.26
N TYR A 269 26.43 -17.00 3.97
CA TYR A 269 25.81 -18.33 3.99
C TYR A 269 25.22 -18.61 5.37
N ALA A 270 24.01 -19.14 5.39
CA ALA A 270 23.40 -19.74 6.58
C ALA A 270 22.67 -21.02 6.18
N ARG A 271 22.65 -22.00 7.09
CA ARG A 271 21.77 -23.16 6.96
C ARG A 271 20.41 -22.84 7.57
N ILE A 272 19.35 -23.37 6.98
CA ILE A 272 17.99 -23.19 7.49
C ILE A 272 17.90 -23.66 8.95
N ALA A 273 17.42 -22.79 9.82
CA ALA A 273 17.24 -23.03 11.24
C ALA A 273 15.74 -23.05 11.61
N PRO A 274 15.33 -23.70 12.71
CA PRO A 274 13.95 -23.64 13.19
C PRO A 274 13.52 -22.24 13.65
N ASP A 275 14.48 -21.42 14.08
CA ASP A 275 14.29 -20.04 14.53
C ASP A 275 14.77 -19.03 13.48
N ASP A 276 14.76 -17.73 13.78
CA ASP A 276 15.16 -16.68 12.83
C ASP A 276 16.65 -16.33 12.91
N ALA A 277 17.49 -17.19 13.50
CA ALA A 277 18.93 -16.92 13.60
C ALA A 277 19.60 -16.96 12.23
N ASP A 278 19.13 -17.83 11.33
CA ASP A 278 19.60 -17.94 9.94
C ASP A 278 19.37 -16.64 9.15
N LEU A 279 18.15 -16.11 9.18
CA LEU A 279 17.79 -14.88 8.48
C LEU A 279 18.53 -13.65 9.05
N ARG A 280 18.73 -13.60 10.38
CA ARG A 280 19.54 -12.54 11.01
C ARG A 280 21.02 -12.65 10.65
N ALA A 281 21.57 -13.87 10.59
CA ALA A 281 22.96 -14.08 10.18
C ALA A 281 23.20 -13.62 8.73
N LEU A 282 22.22 -13.85 7.86
CA LEU A 282 22.24 -13.38 6.47
C LEU A 282 22.12 -11.86 6.35
N GLY A 283 21.46 -11.18 7.30
CA GLY A 283 21.23 -9.73 7.25
C GLY A 283 20.01 -9.32 6.42
N VAL A 284 19.15 -10.27 6.07
CA VAL A 284 17.98 -10.05 5.18
C VAL A 284 16.74 -9.52 5.91
N LEU A 285 16.70 -9.61 7.24
CA LEU A 285 15.58 -9.10 8.07
C LEU A 285 15.70 -7.61 8.33
N ASP A 286 16.90 -7.17 8.68
CA ASP A 286 17.23 -5.79 9.01
C ASP A 286 18.23 -5.31 7.96
N PRO A 287 17.78 -4.78 6.80
CA PRO A 287 18.68 -4.28 5.79
C PRO A 287 19.58 -3.24 6.44
N SER A 288 20.88 -3.52 6.50
CA SER A 288 21.83 -2.70 7.24
C SER A 288 21.73 -1.25 6.79
N GLN A 289 21.42 -0.36 7.73
CA GLN A 289 21.44 1.10 7.59
C GLN A 289 22.88 1.59 7.38
N GLN A 290 23.56 1.14 6.33
CA GLN A 290 24.76 1.83 5.89
C GLN A 290 24.29 3.17 5.32
N PRO A 291 24.58 4.30 5.98
CA PRO A 291 24.29 5.59 5.39
C PRO A 291 25.06 5.62 4.08
N LEU A 292 24.40 5.94 2.96
CA LEU A 292 25.14 6.34 1.78
C LEU A 292 26.08 7.45 2.23
N ALA A 293 27.39 7.26 2.01
CA ALA A 293 28.42 8.19 2.47
C ALA A 293 28.30 9.62 1.90
N ASP A 294 27.33 9.86 1.00
CA ASP A 294 27.01 11.18 0.43
C ASP A 294 25.88 11.93 1.16
N GLU A 295 25.18 11.34 2.13
CA GLU A 295 24.16 12.04 2.94
C GLU A 295 24.67 12.43 4.34
N THR A 296 25.90 12.92 4.43
CA THR A 296 26.42 13.60 5.64
C THR A 296 25.83 14.99 5.85
N ALA A 297 24.53 15.18 5.61
CA ALA A 297 23.81 16.41 5.91
C ALA A 297 22.66 16.11 6.88
N GLU A 298 22.98 16.17 8.18
CA GLU A 298 22.04 16.48 9.27
C GLU A 298 20.72 15.69 9.32
N SER A 299 20.74 14.37 9.18
CA SER A 299 19.61 13.53 9.61
C SER A 299 19.83 13.02 11.03
N ASP A 300 19.85 13.93 12.00
CA ASP A 300 19.53 13.55 13.38
C ASP A 300 18.03 13.23 13.42
N GLY A 301 17.69 12.10 14.00
CA GLY A 301 16.42 11.40 13.80
C GLY A 301 15.19 12.30 13.92
N GLY A 302 14.48 12.44 12.79
CA GLY A 302 13.04 12.68 12.78
C GLY A 302 12.53 13.94 13.47
N LYS A 303 13.31 15.02 13.66
CA LYS A 303 12.76 16.31 14.16
C LYS A 303 13.33 17.48 13.35
N SER A 304 12.51 18.06 12.47
CA SER A 304 12.88 19.27 11.72
C SER A 304 12.17 20.50 12.32
N TRP A 305 12.90 21.61 12.47
CA TRP A 305 12.32 22.90 12.80
C TRP A 305 11.44 23.42 11.65
N LEU A 306 10.25 23.90 11.99
CA LEU A 306 9.30 24.42 11.02
C LEU A 306 9.47 25.94 10.92
N ASP A 307 9.60 26.45 9.68
CA ASP A 307 9.75 27.88 9.42
C ASP A 307 8.45 28.63 9.79
N GLU A 308 8.52 29.40 10.86
CA GLU A 308 7.42 30.22 11.37
C GLU A 308 7.61 31.72 11.01
N GLY A 309 8.56 32.03 10.13
CA GLY A 309 8.83 33.40 9.65
C GLY A 309 7.66 34.03 8.90
N TYR A 310 6.71 33.23 8.42
CA TYR A 310 5.53 33.70 7.71
C TYR A 310 4.62 34.60 8.56
N TRP A 311 4.64 34.50 9.89
CA TRP A 311 3.88 35.41 10.77
C TRP A 311 4.29 36.87 10.62
N LEU A 312 5.55 37.12 10.31
CA LEU A 312 6.10 38.47 10.09
C LEU A 312 5.65 39.07 8.75
N VAL A 313 5.04 38.29 7.85
CA VAL A 313 4.47 38.82 6.60
C VAL A 313 3.28 39.74 6.87
N LEU A 314 2.49 39.49 7.92
CA LEU A 314 1.35 40.33 8.29
C LEU A 314 1.75 41.77 8.65
N PRO A 315 2.70 42.02 9.59
CA PRO A 315 3.16 43.37 9.87
C PRO A 315 3.89 43.99 8.67
N VAL A 316 4.65 43.21 7.89
CA VAL A 316 5.26 43.71 6.64
C VAL A 316 4.19 44.21 5.66
N MET A 317 3.10 43.48 5.49
CA MET A 317 1.98 43.87 4.62
C MET A 317 1.31 45.14 5.12
N LEU A 318 1.08 45.27 6.44
CA LEU A 318 0.49 46.47 7.04
C LEU A 318 1.37 47.71 6.85
N LEU A 319 2.68 47.60 7.10
CA LEU A 319 3.63 48.70 6.91
C LEU A 319 3.80 49.06 5.43
N SER A 320 3.74 48.06 4.54
CA SER A 320 3.76 48.28 3.09
C SER A 320 2.51 49.04 2.60
N LEU A 321 1.33 48.76 3.18
CA LEU A 321 0.09 49.48 2.87
C LEU A 321 0.17 50.97 3.26
N LEU A 322 0.79 51.25 4.42
CA LEU A 322 1.04 52.61 4.89
C LEU A 322 1.97 53.41 3.95
N ALA A 323 2.85 52.71 3.21
CA ALA A 323 3.73 53.30 2.21
C ALA A 323 3.00 53.65 0.90
N PHE A 324 1.96 52.89 0.49
CA PHE A 324 1.36 53.00 -0.84
C PHE A 324 0.23 54.04 -1.00
N ARG A 325 -0.62 54.31 0.01
CA ARG A 325 -1.67 55.37 -0.06
C ARG A 325 -2.40 55.59 1.27
N ARG A 326 -2.37 56.83 1.79
CA ARG A 326 -2.98 57.24 3.08
C ARG A 326 -4.50 56.98 3.23
N ARG A 327 -5.25 56.83 2.13
CA ARG A 327 -6.70 56.53 2.14
C ARG A 327 -7.03 55.04 2.13
N ALA A 328 -6.07 54.16 1.79
CA ALA A 328 -6.26 52.72 1.81
C ALA A 328 -6.34 52.18 3.25
N VAL A 329 -5.57 52.75 4.18
CA VAL A 329 -5.61 52.42 5.61
C VAL A 329 -6.96 52.76 6.22
N VAL A 330 -7.56 53.90 5.84
CA VAL A 330 -8.92 54.28 6.27
C VAL A 330 -9.97 53.37 5.66
N ALA A 331 -9.82 52.95 4.40
CA ALA A 331 -10.72 52.00 3.76
C ALA A 331 -10.64 50.59 4.40
N VAL A 332 -9.43 50.13 4.75
CA VAL A 332 -9.23 48.85 5.44
C VAL A 332 -9.72 48.91 6.89
N LEU A 333 -9.44 49.99 7.63
CA LEU A 333 -10.02 50.20 8.97
C LEU A 333 -11.54 50.31 8.92
N ALA A 334 -12.10 51.00 7.94
CA ALA A 334 -13.55 51.07 7.74
C ALA A 334 -14.13 49.69 7.40
N MET A 335 -13.45 48.87 6.58
CA MET A 335 -13.87 47.51 6.25
C MET A 335 -13.80 46.58 7.49
N VAL A 336 -12.75 46.69 8.31
CA VAL A 336 -12.58 45.96 9.58
C VAL A 336 -13.59 46.40 10.63
N CYS A 337 -13.95 47.68 10.68
CA CYS A 337 -15.00 48.20 11.57
C CYS A 337 -16.43 47.86 11.11
N VAL A 338 -16.63 47.52 9.82
CA VAL A 338 -17.92 47.08 9.27
C VAL A 338 -18.12 45.55 9.45
N LEU A 339 -17.04 44.77 9.53
CA LEU A 339 -17.08 43.32 9.79
C LEU A 339 -17.90 42.89 11.05
N PRO A 340 -17.89 43.59 12.20
CA PRO A 340 -18.75 43.24 13.34
C PRO A 340 -20.23 43.64 13.21
N LEU A 341 -20.62 44.40 12.17
CA LEU A 341 -22.03 44.66 11.84
C LEU A 341 -22.65 43.58 10.96
N ALA A 342 -21.85 42.64 10.44
CA ALA A 342 -22.36 41.41 9.88
C ALA A 342 -22.99 40.61 11.02
N GLN A 343 -24.32 40.51 11.01
CA GLN A 343 -25.05 39.76 12.03
C GLN A 343 -24.46 38.36 12.18
N PRO A 344 -24.41 37.78 13.40
CA PRO A 344 -24.01 36.41 13.57
C PRO A 344 -25.02 35.55 12.79
N ALA A 345 -24.64 35.11 11.59
CA ALA A 345 -25.25 33.95 10.99
C ALA A 345 -25.06 32.84 12.02
N HIS A 346 -26.16 32.33 12.59
CA HIS A 346 -26.14 31.26 13.57
C HIS A 346 -25.27 30.12 13.05
N ALA A 347 -24.01 30.09 13.48
CA ALA A 347 -23.07 29.06 13.13
C ALA A 347 -23.45 27.84 13.96
N ALA A 348 -24.03 26.85 13.29
CA ALA A 348 -24.24 25.51 13.79
C ALA A 348 -22.97 24.98 14.44
N ASP A 349 -23.06 24.47 15.68
CA ASP A 349 -22.19 23.53 16.43
C ASP A 349 -20.65 23.52 16.19
N GLY A 350 -20.08 24.57 15.59
CA GLY A 350 -18.67 24.73 15.27
C GLY A 350 -17.98 25.72 16.20
N THR A 351 -16.67 25.57 16.37
CA THR A 351 -15.84 26.56 17.05
C THR A 351 -15.25 27.54 16.04
N LEU A 352 -14.57 28.61 16.50
CA LEU A 352 -13.83 29.53 15.63
C LEU A 352 -12.80 28.82 14.71
N TRP A 353 -12.43 27.58 15.04
CA TRP A 353 -11.38 26.81 14.37
C TRP A 353 -11.86 25.48 13.78
N GLN A 354 -13.12 25.10 14.03
CA GLN A 354 -13.68 23.84 13.55
C GLN A 354 -15.05 24.09 12.92
N ARG A 355 -15.21 23.57 11.71
CA ARG A 355 -16.49 23.58 11.01
C ARG A 355 -17.44 22.51 11.61
N ALA A 356 -18.74 22.70 11.44
CA ALA A 356 -19.75 21.79 11.98
C ALA A 356 -19.64 20.35 11.46
N ASP A 357 -19.27 20.18 10.18
CA ASP A 357 -18.98 18.88 9.54
C ASP A 357 -17.83 18.14 10.25
N GLN A 358 -16.77 18.88 10.62
CA GLN A 358 -15.61 18.32 11.32
C GLN A 358 -15.97 17.84 12.73
N VAL A 359 -16.81 18.60 13.44
CA VAL A 359 -17.29 18.21 14.78
C VAL A 359 -18.19 16.98 14.70
N GLN A 360 -19.07 16.91 13.70
CA GLN A 360 -19.92 15.74 13.45
C GLN A 360 -19.08 14.50 13.14
N GLN A 361 -18.07 14.62 12.27
CA GLN A 361 -17.16 13.52 11.94
C GLN A 361 -16.41 13.01 13.17
N GLN A 362 -15.89 13.91 14.01
CA GLN A 362 -15.20 13.52 15.25
C GLN A 362 -16.13 12.75 16.21
N ARG A 363 -17.40 13.13 16.28
CA ARG A 363 -18.41 12.41 17.08
C ARG A 363 -18.71 11.02 16.49
N LEU A 364 -18.82 10.90 15.17
CA LEU A 364 -18.96 9.60 14.50
C LEU A 364 -17.77 8.69 14.81
N ASP A 365 -16.55 9.18 14.64
CA ASP A 365 -15.33 8.41 14.90
C ASP A 365 -15.24 7.96 16.37
N ALA A 366 -15.56 8.85 17.30
CA ALA A 366 -15.63 8.53 18.72
C ALA A 366 -16.68 7.45 19.02
N GLY A 367 -17.85 7.54 18.39
CA GLY A 367 -18.92 6.54 18.50
C GLY A 367 -18.51 5.19 17.93
N VAL A 368 -17.85 5.15 16.77
CA VAL A 368 -17.35 3.92 16.13
C VAL A 368 -16.29 3.25 17.01
N GLN A 369 -15.38 4.04 17.60
CA GLN A 369 -14.38 3.51 18.53
C GLN A 369 -15.02 2.93 19.80
N ALA A 370 -16.01 3.61 20.39
CA ALA A 370 -16.75 3.10 21.54
C ALA A 370 -17.50 1.80 21.20
N TYR A 371 -18.15 1.75 20.03
CA TYR A 371 -18.85 0.58 19.53
C TYR A 371 -17.91 -0.62 19.37
N ARG A 372 -16.72 -0.43 18.78
CA ARG A 372 -15.70 -1.49 18.62
C ARG A 372 -15.16 -2.00 19.95
N LYS A 373 -15.14 -1.16 20.99
CA LYS A 373 -14.75 -1.53 22.36
C LYS A 373 -15.87 -2.24 23.13
N GLY A 374 -17.08 -2.35 22.56
CA GLY A 374 -18.25 -2.90 23.22
C GLY A 374 -18.95 -1.93 24.18
N ASP A 375 -18.50 -0.67 24.28
CA ASP A 375 -19.17 0.36 25.06
C ASP A 375 -20.29 0.99 24.24
N PHE A 376 -21.40 0.26 24.14
CA PHE A 376 -22.54 0.68 23.33
C PHE A 376 -23.27 1.90 23.89
N ALA A 377 -23.18 2.17 25.20
CA ALA A 377 -23.80 3.32 25.83
C ALA A 377 -23.05 4.63 25.49
N ALA A 378 -21.71 4.60 25.49
CA ALA A 378 -20.91 5.72 25.00
C ALA A 378 -21.08 5.91 23.48
N ALA A 379 -21.15 4.81 22.72
CA ALA A 379 -21.41 4.86 21.28
C ALA A 379 -22.77 5.52 20.97
N GLN A 380 -23.83 5.14 21.69
CA GLN A 380 -25.15 5.76 21.57
C GLN A 380 -25.07 7.28 21.79
N LYS A 381 -24.47 7.74 22.89
CA LYS A 381 -24.36 9.19 23.17
C LYS A 381 -23.64 9.96 22.07
N ALA A 382 -22.59 9.37 21.50
CA ALA A 382 -21.84 9.99 20.42
C ALA A 382 -22.68 10.07 19.13
N PHE A 383 -23.40 9.01 18.78
CA PHE A 383 -24.23 8.95 17.57
C PHE A 383 -25.54 9.75 17.69
N GLU A 384 -26.16 9.88 18.86
CA GLU A 384 -27.35 10.71 19.09
C GLU A 384 -27.12 12.18 18.72
N ALA A 385 -25.89 12.65 18.88
CA ALA A 385 -25.48 14.01 18.59
C ALA A 385 -25.09 14.25 17.12
N VAL A 386 -25.32 13.26 16.24
CA VAL A 386 -25.04 13.33 14.80
C VAL A 386 -26.31 12.96 14.01
N PRO A 387 -27.12 13.95 13.60
CA PRO A 387 -28.41 13.70 12.95
C PRO A 387 -28.28 13.43 11.43
N THR A 388 -27.22 12.75 11.00
CA THR A 388 -27.03 12.30 9.60
C THR A 388 -27.55 10.88 9.43
N ASP A 389 -27.75 10.43 8.18
CA ASP A 389 -28.17 9.07 7.87
C ASP A 389 -27.19 8.03 8.45
N GLU A 390 -25.89 8.26 8.30
CA GLU A 390 -24.84 7.40 8.86
C GLU A 390 -24.84 7.39 10.40
N GLY A 391 -24.99 8.57 11.03
CA GLY A 391 -25.07 8.69 12.48
C GLY A 391 -26.30 7.97 13.05
N LEU A 392 -27.46 8.11 12.39
CA LEU A 392 -28.70 7.44 12.77
C LEU A 392 -28.66 5.92 12.55
N TYR A 393 -28.04 5.46 11.47
CA TYR A 393 -27.79 4.04 11.22
C TYR A 393 -26.90 3.44 12.32
N ASN A 394 -25.78 4.11 12.63
CA ASN A 394 -24.85 3.66 13.67
C ASN A 394 -25.46 3.75 15.09
N LEU A 395 -26.31 4.73 15.35
CA LEU A 395 -27.14 4.81 16.55
C LEU A 395 -28.05 3.58 16.66
N GLY A 396 -28.73 3.20 15.56
CA GLY A 396 -29.53 1.98 15.49
C GLY A 396 -28.73 0.72 15.82
N ASN A 397 -27.52 0.62 15.30
CA ASN A 397 -26.60 -0.49 15.60
C ASN A 397 -26.24 -0.54 17.09
N ALA A 398 -25.93 0.61 17.70
CA ALA A 398 -25.57 0.71 19.12
C ALA A 398 -26.74 0.35 20.04
N LEU A 399 -27.94 0.86 19.75
CA LEU A 399 -29.17 0.56 20.49
C LEU A 399 -29.56 -0.92 20.39
N ALA A 400 -29.40 -1.53 19.21
CA ALA A 400 -29.68 -2.94 18.99
C ALA A 400 -28.78 -3.84 19.85
N ARG A 401 -27.50 -3.51 19.97
CA ARG A 401 -26.55 -4.24 20.83
C ARG A 401 -26.85 -4.10 22.33
N GLN A 402 -27.51 -3.01 22.73
CA GLN A 402 -28.00 -2.83 24.09
C GLN A 402 -29.35 -3.53 24.35
N GLY A 403 -29.94 -4.21 23.35
CA GLY A 403 -31.25 -4.84 23.45
C GLY A 403 -32.42 -3.86 23.40
N GLN A 404 -32.17 -2.58 23.09
CA GLN A 404 -33.20 -1.54 22.96
C GLN A 404 -33.80 -1.56 21.55
N TYR A 405 -34.48 -2.66 21.21
CA TYR A 405 -34.90 -2.94 19.83
C TYR A 405 -35.90 -1.92 19.27
N ASP A 406 -36.82 -1.40 20.07
CA ASP A 406 -37.78 -0.38 19.62
C ASP A 406 -37.08 0.94 19.27
N ALA A 407 -36.13 1.37 20.10
CA ALA A 407 -35.35 2.58 19.85
C ALA A 407 -34.41 2.39 18.64
N ALA A 408 -33.83 1.20 18.48
CA ALA A 408 -33.00 0.86 17.34
C ALA A 408 -33.78 0.94 16.02
N ILE A 409 -34.99 0.35 15.97
CA ILE A 409 -35.89 0.43 14.80
C ILE A 409 -36.24 1.89 14.48
N ALA A 410 -36.56 2.70 15.50
CA ALA A 410 -36.84 4.11 15.30
C ALA A 410 -35.64 4.90 14.75
N ALA A 411 -34.41 4.55 15.15
CA ALA A 411 -33.19 5.16 14.62
C ALA A 411 -32.97 4.76 13.14
N TYR A 412 -33.14 3.48 12.78
CA TYR A 412 -33.09 3.06 11.38
C TYR A 412 -34.19 3.70 10.53
N ASP A 413 -35.40 3.85 11.06
CA ASP A 413 -36.50 4.54 10.36
C ASP A 413 -36.15 6.00 10.06
N ARG A 414 -35.45 6.67 10.98
CA ARG A 414 -34.97 8.04 10.74
C ARG A 414 -33.84 8.07 9.72
N ALA A 415 -32.91 7.12 9.75
CA ALA A 415 -31.85 6.98 8.74
C ALA A 415 -32.45 6.76 7.34
N LEU A 416 -33.40 5.83 7.22
CA LEU A 416 -34.07 5.50 5.95
C LEU A 416 -34.98 6.63 5.43
N LYS A 417 -35.48 7.52 6.30
CA LYS A 417 -36.17 8.73 5.84
C LYS A 417 -35.22 9.71 5.15
N GLN A 418 -33.97 9.79 5.61
CA GLN A 418 -32.96 10.62 4.95
C GLN A 418 -32.44 9.91 3.70
N HIS A 419 -32.11 8.63 3.79
CA HIS A 419 -31.50 7.82 2.73
C HIS A 419 -32.32 6.53 2.47
N PRO A 420 -33.41 6.58 1.67
CA PRO A 420 -34.34 5.46 1.50
C PRO A 420 -33.72 4.17 0.93
N ASN A 421 -32.62 4.27 0.18
CA ASN A 421 -32.00 3.14 -0.51
C ASN A 421 -30.79 2.54 0.25
N GLN A 422 -30.62 2.85 1.54
CA GLN A 422 -29.52 2.32 2.36
C GLN A 422 -29.77 0.85 2.73
N GLN A 423 -29.26 -0.09 1.91
CA GLN A 423 -29.49 -1.54 2.03
C GLN A 423 -29.15 -2.09 3.43
N ASP A 424 -28.05 -1.62 4.01
CA ASP A 424 -27.60 -2.07 5.34
C ASP A 424 -28.58 -1.67 6.44
N ALA A 425 -29.16 -0.47 6.37
CA ALA A 425 -30.17 -0.01 7.32
C ALA A 425 -31.48 -0.79 7.18
N ILE A 426 -31.89 -1.15 5.95
CA ILE A 426 -33.06 -2.00 5.68
C ILE A 426 -32.85 -3.39 6.31
N ALA A 427 -31.70 -4.01 6.03
CA ALA A 427 -31.37 -5.35 6.52
C ALA A 427 -31.26 -5.39 8.06
N ASN A 428 -30.53 -4.44 8.66
CA ASN A 428 -30.34 -4.39 10.11
C ASN A 428 -31.65 -4.10 10.84
N ARG A 429 -32.48 -3.21 10.31
CA ARG A 429 -33.82 -2.95 10.87
C ARG A 429 -34.68 -4.22 10.85
N ALA A 430 -34.69 -4.97 9.75
CA ALA A 430 -35.46 -6.22 9.65
C ALA A 430 -34.96 -7.28 10.63
N ALA A 431 -33.63 -7.42 10.79
CA ALA A 431 -33.04 -8.33 11.76
C ALA A 431 -33.42 -7.96 13.20
N VAL A 432 -33.39 -6.67 13.54
CA VAL A 432 -33.77 -6.17 14.87
C VAL A 432 -35.27 -6.35 15.15
N ASP A 433 -36.15 -6.13 14.16
CA ASP A 433 -37.59 -6.39 14.31
C ASP A 433 -37.88 -7.89 14.52
N ALA A 434 -37.18 -8.77 13.82
CA ALA A 434 -37.26 -10.21 14.04
C ALA A 434 -36.80 -10.61 15.46
N ALA A 435 -35.69 -10.03 15.93
CA ALA A 435 -35.21 -10.24 17.30
C ALA A 435 -36.21 -9.74 18.35
N ARG A 436 -36.83 -8.57 18.13
CA ARG A 436 -37.88 -8.03 19.00
C ARG A 436 -39.06 -8.98 19.11
N LYS A 437 -39.55 -9.51 17.98
CA LYS A 437 -40.68 -10.45 17.96
C LYS A 437 -40.38 -11.76 18.70
N ARG A 438 -39.17 -12.31 18.54
CA ARG A 438 -38.72 -13.50 19.28
C ARG A 438 -38.71 -13.26 20.79
N GLN A 439 -38.18 -12.12 21.24
CA GLN A 439 -38.16 -11.76 22.67
C GLN A 439 -39.57 -11.65 23.25
N GLN A 440 -40.54 -11.14 22.48
CA GLN A 440 -41.94 -11.04 22.89
C GLN A 440 -42.65 -12.41 22.94
N GLN A 441 -42.26 -13.37 22.10
CA GLN A 441 -42.78 -14.74 22.14
C GLN A 441 -42.24 -15.53 23.34
N THR A 442 -40.93 -15.43 23.62
CA THR A 442 -40.31 -16.08 24.80
C THR A 442 -40.91 -15.59 26.12
N ASN A 443 -41.27 -14.29 26.21
CA ASN A 443 -41.94 -13.74 27.38
C ASN A 443 -43.43 -14.14 27.51
N LYS A 444 -44.07 -14.63 26.43
CA LYS A 444 -45.43 -15.17 26.47
C LYS A 444 -45.46 -16.66 26.84
N ASP A 445 -44.47 -17.43 26.40
CA ASP A 445 -44.38 -18.86 26.69
C ASP A 445 -43.78 -19.14 28.09
N GLY A 446 -43.05 -18.18 28.68
CA GLY A 446 -42.49 -18.27 30.04
C GLY A 446 -43.50 -18.13 31.20
N LYS A 447 -44.81 -17.98 30.94
CA LYS A 447 -45.86 -17.97 31.96
C LYS A 447 -46.58 -19.31 32.15
N GLY A 448 -46.13 -20.38 31.49
CA GLY A 448 -46.83 -21.65 31.45
C GLY A 448 -45.94 -22.88 31.60
N GLN A 449 -45.07 -22.96 32.62
CA GLN A 449 -44.59 -24.25 33.13
C GLN A 449 -43.86 -24.09 34.48
N SER A 450 -44.64 -24.12 35.55
CA SER A 450 -44.15 -24.51 36.87
C SER A 450 -44.24 -26.02 36.98
N LYS A 451 -43.12 -26.72 37.12
CA LYS A 451 -42.98 -27.91 37.98
C LYS A 451 -41.53 -28.35 38.16
N ASP A 452 -41.13 -28.32 39.43
CA ASP A 452 -40.22 -29.23 40.14
C ASP A 452 -38.79 -29.44 39.62
N GLN A 453 -37.81 -28.82 40.31
CA GLN A 453 -36.93 -29.56 41.23
C GLN A 453 -36.12 -28.64 42.14
N LYS A 454 -35.93 -29.11 43.38
CA LYS A 454 -35.38 -28.43 44.56
C LYS A 454 -33.85 -28.19 44.51
N PRO A 455 -33.33 -27.28 45.36
CA PRO A 455 -31.96 -26.79 45.33
C PRO A 455 -31.02 -27.63 46.22
N SER A 456 -29.72 -27.67 45.88
CA SER A 456 -28.68 -28.09 46.83
C SER A 456 -27.38 -27.32 46.60
N GLY A 457 -26.86 -26.75 47.69
CA GLY A 457 -25.43 -26.78 48.03
C GLY A 457 -24.50 -25.71 47.43
N GLN A 458 -24.56 -24.52 48.02
CA GLN A 458 -23.46 -23.63 48.43
C GLN A 458 -21.99 -24.10 48.15
N ASP A 459 -21.21 -23.28 47.44
CA ASP A 459 -20.08 -22.55 48.06
C ASP A 459 -19.41 -21.60 47.06
N GLY A 460 -19.33 -20.32 47.45
CA GLY A 460 -18.61 -19.29 46.71
C GLY A 460 -17.18 -19.18 47.20
N LYS A 461 -16.24 -19.18 46.26
CA LYS A 461 -14.99 -18.40 46.33
C LYS A 461 -14.55 -18.08 44.92
N GLY A 462 -14.40 -16.78 44.66
CA GLY A 462 -14.16 -16.24 43.34
C GLY A 462 -12.78 -16.57 42.80
N GLN A 463 -12.74 -16.79 41.49
CA GLN A 463 -11.55 -16.52 40.69
C GLN A 463 -12.00 -16.02 39.32
N GLN A 464 -11.57 -14.80 39.00
CA GLN A 464 -11.71 -14.15 37.71
C GLN A 464 -11.14 -15.07 36.63
N GLN A 465 -11.97 -15.47 35.67
CA GLN A 465 -11.53 -16.00 34.40
C GLN A 465 -11.78 -14.94 33.32
N ALA A 466 -10.67 -14.57 32.69
CA ALA A 466 -10.59 -13.76 31.50
C ALA A 466 -11.36 -14.42 30.35
N SER A 467 -12.34 -13.70 29.81
CA SER A 467 -12.80 -13.95 28.43
C SER A 467 -11.89 -13.16 27.51
N GLN A 468 -10.92 -13.88 26.96
CA GLN A 468 -10.08 -13.42 25.87
C GLN A 468 -10.77 -13.76 24.55
N ASN A 469 -10.82 -12.73 23.69
CA ASN A 469 -11.24 -12.75 22.29
C ASN A 469 -10.78 -14.01 21.50
N GLN A 470 -11.75 -14.66 20.85
CA GLN A 470 -11.66 -15.31 19.54
C GLN A 470 -13.05 -15.05 18.92
N GLN A 471 -13.29 -14.17 17.97
CA GLN A 471 -12.71 -13.95 16.63
C GLN A 471 -12.52 -15.25 15.84
N ASP A 472 -13.56 -15.50 15.03
CA ASP A 472 -13.75 -16.59 14.10
C ASP A 472 -12.51 -16.85 13.24
N LYS A 473 -11.91 -18.02 13.47
CA LYS A 473 -11.26 -18.79 12.42
C LYS A 473 -12.15 -19.97 12.11
N GLN A 474 -12.74 -19.92 10.93
CA GLN A 474 -13.37 -21.07 10.30
C GLN A 474 -12.24 -21.87 9.64
N SER A 475 -11.87 -22.99 10.25
CA SER A 475 -11.07 -24.04 9.63
C SER A 475 -11.76 -25.38 9.87
N GLY A 476 -11.76 -26.18 8.80
CA GLY A 476 -12.49 -27.44 8.71
C GLY A 476 -12.13 -28.48 9.77
N GLN A 477 -12.93 -29.53 9.78
CA GLN A 477 -12.68 -30.70 10.58
C GLN A 477 -12.89 -31.94 9.70
N ASP A 478 -11.78 -32.56 9.34
CA ASP A 478 -11.70 -34.01 9.21
C ASP A 478 -11.51 -34.60 10.62
N GLY A 479 -12.14 -35.76 10.90
CA GLY A 479 -11.80 -36.55 12.08
C GLY A 479 -12.86 -37.56 12.57
N GLN A 480 -12.94 -38.71 11.88
CA GLN A 480 -13.20 -40.08 12.38
C GLN A 480 -14.09 -40.31 13.64
N ASN A 481 -15.17 -41.09 13.48
CA ASN A 481 -15.33 -42.36 14.20
C ASN A 481 -16.43 -43.30 13.65
N GLN A 482 -16.19 -44.60 13.83
CA GLN A 482 -16.89 -45.79 13.34
C GLN A 482 -18.32 -46.00 13.87
N HIS A 483 -19.23 -46.47 13.00
CA HIS A 483 -20.16 -47.57 13.30
C HIS A 483 -20.75 -48.23 12.05
N ASP A 484 -20.79 -49.56 12.07
CA ASP A 484 -21.42 -50.47 11.10
C ASP A 484 -22.93 -50.27 10.95
N SER A 485 -23.44 -50.34 9.72
CA SER A 485 -24.48 -51.30 9.29
C SER A 485 -25.07 -51.01 7.90
N LYS A 486 -24.99 -52.04 7.03
CA LYS A 486 -25.87 -52.44 5.91
C LYS A 486 -26.95 -51.45 5.42
N ASN A 487 -26.87 -51.06 4.14
CA ASN A 487 -27.74 -51.57 3.06
C ASN A 487 -27.36 -51.02 1.66
N GLN A 488 -27.35 -51.92 0.68
CA GLN A 488 -27.30 -51.69 -0.78
C GLN A 488 -28.65 -51.11 -1.27
N PRO A 489 -28.73 -50.46 -2.47
CA PRO A 489 -28.66 -51.19 -3.75
C PRO A 489 -27.95 -50.45 -4.93
N SER A 490 -27.94 -51.16 -6.05
CA SER A 490 -27.03 -51.19 -7.22
C SER A 490 -27.26 -50.20 -8.38
N GLU A 491 -26.38 -50.33 -9.40
CA GLU A 491 -26.46 -49.96 -10.86
C GLU A 491 -26.04 -48.53 -11.27
N ALA A 492 -25.32 -48.24 -12.37
CA ALA A 492 -24.81 -49.01 -13.51
C ALA A 492 -23.60 -48.29 -14.19
N GLN A 493 -22.80 -49.04 -14.97
CA GLN A 493 -21.68 -48.57 -15.81
C GLN A 493 -22.15 -48.05 -17.20
N PRO A 494 -21.36 -47.21 -17.90
CA PRO A 494 -21.45 -47.06 -19.36
C PRO A 494 -20.37 -47.87 -20.12
N PRO A 495 -20.59 -48.21 -21.40
CA PRO A 495 -19.92 -49.31 -22.09
C PRO A 495 -18.71 -48.91 -22.94
N GLN A 496 -17.82 -49.89 -23.15
CA GLN A 496 -16.79 -49.94 -24.18
C GLN A 496 -17.35 -50.61 -25.44
N ASP A 497 -16.98 -50.11 -26.64
CA ASP A 497 -17.17 -50.83 -27.90
C ASP A 497 -15.91 -50.79 -28.78
N GLY A 498 -15.45 -52.00 -29.13
CA GLY A 498 -15.27 -52.42 -30.52
C GLY A 498 -14.03 -51.99 -31.31
N ARG A 499 -13.03 -52.88 -31.38
CA ARG A 499 -12.18 -53.04 -32.58
C ARG A 499 -12.85 -53.98 -33.60
N PRO A 500 -12.40 -53.96 -34.86
CA PRO A 500 -11.91 -55.22 -35.44
C PRO A 500 -10.50 -55.11 -36.08
N GLN A 501 -9.84 -56.27 -36.17
CA GLN A 501 -8.52 -56.57 -36.75
C GLN A 501 -8.60 -56.88 -38.26
N ASP A 502 -7.44 -56.77 -38.94
CA ASP A 502 -6.84 -57.68 -39.96
C ASP A 502 -6.14 -56.86 -41.06
N ALA A 503 -5.05 -57.26 -41.72
CA ALA A 503 -3.94 -58.17 -41.46
C ALA A 503 -2.85 -57.87 -42.52
N GLN A 504 -1.58 -58.05 -42.13
CA GLN A 504 -0.43 -58.51 -42.95
C GLN A 504 -0.02 -57.87 -44.32
N ALA A 505 1.19 -57.31 -44.28
CA ALA A 505 2.42 -57.86 -44.91
C ALA A 505 3.08 -57.14 -46.13
N LYS A 506 4.38 -56.90 -45.91
CA LYS A 506 5.58 -57.04 -46.79
C LYS A 506 6.17 -55.83 -47.55
N ASN A 507 7.44 -55.61 -47.15
CA ASN A 507 8.66 -55.32 -47.93
C ASN A 507 8.86 -53.98 -48.63
N GLY A 508 9.93 -53.28 -48.19
CA GLY A 508 11.17 -53.30 -48.95
C GLY A 508 11.72 -51.97 -49.47
N GLN A 509 12.85 -51.57 -48.88
CA GLN A 509 13.98 -50.82 -49.46
C GLN A 509 13.80 -49.34 -49.84
N GLY A 510 14.69 -48.52 -49.27
CA GLY A 510 14.90 -47.14 -49.69
C GLY A 510 15.99 -47.01 -50.75
N GLU A 511 15.99 -45.87 -51.44
CA GLU A 511 17.15 -44.97 -51.54
C GLU A 511 16.78 -43.65 -52.26
N GLN A 512 16.99 -42.54 -51.53
CA GLN A 512 17.68 -41.30 -51.92
C GLN A 512 17.20 -40.35 -53.05
N ARG A 513 17.02 -39.10 -52.58
CA ARG A 513 17.44 -37.78 -53.12
C ARG A 513 16.55 -37.07 -54.15
N LYS A 514 15.98 -35.93 -53.70
CA LYS A 514 16.04 -34.57 -54.32
C LYS A 514 15.47 -33.57 -53.30
N GLN A 515 16.32 -32.88 -52.53
CA GLN A 515 16.76 -31.48 -52.72
C GLN A 515 15.61 -30.47 -52.74
N ASP A 516 15.47 -29.78 -51.60
CA ASP A 516 14.52 -28.71 -51.31
C ASP A 516 14.72 -27.49 -52.21
N THR A 517 13.64 -26.99 -52.78
CA THR A 517 13.50 -25.62 -53.28
C THR A 517 12.26 -25.01 -52.62
N PRO A 518 12.32 -23.81 -52.02
CA PRO A 518 11.17 -23.24 -51.32
C PRO A 518 10.13 -22.72 -52.34
N PRO A 519 8.82 -23.00 -52.19
CA PRO A 519 7.83 -22.44 -53.08
C PRO A 519 7.58 -20.95 -52.74
N GLN A 520 7.83 -20.11 -53.73
CA GLN A 520 7.48 -18.69 -53.76
C GLN A 520 5.98 -18.48 -54.05
N SER A 521 5.39 -17.58 -53.24
CA SER A 521 4.48 -16.50 -53.64
C SER A 521 3.14 -16.81 -54.32
N ALA A 522 2.32 -17.69 -53.73
CA ALA A 522 0.85 -17.62 -53.88
C ALA A 522 0.16 -17.11 -52.60
N ASP A 523 0.77 -17.28 -51.42
CA ASP A 523 0.13 -16.98 -50.12
C ASP A 523 0.24 -15.53 -49.66
N ALA A 524 1.13 -14.71 -50.24
CA ALA A 524 1.32 -13.33 -49.78
C ALA A 524 0.07 -12.45 -49.99
N LYS A 525 -0.69 -12.67 -51.07
CA LYS A 525 -1.95 -11.95 -51.33
C LYS A 525 -3.08 -12.44 -50.44
N ALA A 526 -3.13 -13.74 -50.14
CA ALA A 526 -4.11 -14.32 -49.21
C ALA A 526 -3.86 -13.83 -47.77
N GLN A 527 -2.58 -13.72 -47.38
CA GLN A 527 -2.16 -13.19 -46.08
C GLN A 527 -2.50 -11.70 -45.95
N GLN A 528 -2.26 -10.90 -47.00
CA GLN A 528 -2.62 -9.47 -47.01
C GLN A 528 -4.14 -9.26 -46.92
N GLN A 529 -4.94 -10.08 -47.59
CA GLN A 529 -6.40 -10.02 -47.50
C GLN A 529 -6.91 -10.45 -46.11
N ALA A 530 -6.25 -11.44 -45.48
CA ALA A 530 -6.56 -11.84 -44.11
C ALA A 530 -6.20 -10.74 -43.10
N ASP A 531 -5.05 -10.09 -43.26
CA ASP A 531 -4.61 -8.98 -42.40
C ASP A 531 -5.48 -7.73 -42.57
N GLU A 532 -5.94 -7.42 -43.79
CA GLU A 532 -6.90 -6.33 -44.02
C GLU A 532 -8.28 -6.65 -43.42
N ALA A 533 -8.76 -7.89 -43.55
CA ALA A 533 -9.99 -8.33 -42.92
C ALA A 533 -9.91 -8.26 -41.39
N GLN A 534 -8.75 -8.60 -40.82
CA GLN A 534 -8.49 -8.53 -39.39
C GLN A 534 -8.36 -7.09 -38.90
N ARG A 535 -7.71 -6.20 -39.66
CA ARG A 535 -7.66 -4.76 -39.37
C ARG A 535 -9.03 -4.10 -39.46
N ARG A 536 -9.87 -4.48 -40.42
CA ARG A 536 -11.27 -4.00 -40.50
C ARG A 536 -12.09 -4.46 -39.31
N LYS A 537 -11.98 -5.74 -38.90
CA LYS A 537 -12.63 -6.24 -37.68
C LYS A 537 -12.14 -5.51 -36.44
N MET A 538 -10.83 -5.22 -36.34
CA MET A 538 -10.25 -4.49 -35.21
C MET A 538 -10.65 -3.02 -35.20
N GLN A 539 -10.76 -2.36 -36.35
CA GLN A 539 -11.29 -0.99 -36.46
C GLN A 539 -12.77 -0.92 -36.14
N GLN A 540 -13.57 -1.91 -36.55
CA GLN A 540 -14.98 -2.01 -36.14
C GLN A 540 -15.12 -2.27 -34.64
N ALA A 541 -14.27 -3.12 -34.06
CA ALA A 541 -14.23 -3.34 -32.61
C ALA A 541 -13.79 -2.07 -31.85
N MET A 542 -12.82 -1.32 -32.37
CA MET A 542 -12.39 -0.05 -31.79
C MET A 542 -13.41 1.09 -31.99
N ALA A 543 -14.17 1.10 -33.08
CA ALA A 543 -15.29 2.03 -33.27
C ALA A 543 -16.44 1.70 -32.31
N GLN A 544 -16.68 0.41 -32.04
CA GLN A 544 -17.65 -0.04 -31.02
C GLN A 544 -17.17 0.20 -29.58
N ALA A 545 -15.86 0.19 -29.34
CA ALA A 545 -15.27 0.51 -28.03
C ALA A 545 -15.19 2.03 -27.79
N GLY A 546 -14.82 2.81 -28.81
CA GLY A 546 -14.72 4.27 -28.75
C GLY A 546 -16.07 4.96 -28.50
N ASN A 547 -17.17 4.36 -28.97
CA ASN A 547 -18.51 4.86 -28.69
C ASN A 547 -19.12 4.33 -27.37
N LYS A 548 -18.42 3.43 -26.65
CA LYS A 548 -18.82 2.94 -25.32
C LYS A 548 -18.05 3.61 -24.18
N GLN A 549 -16.94 4.30 -24.46
CA GLN A 549 -16.06 4.85 -23.42
C GLN A 549 -16.38 6.31 -23.03
N ALA A 550 -17.26 6.99 -23.77
CA ALA A 550 -17.84 8.29 -23.36
C ALA A 550 -19.13 8.15 -22.53
N ASP A 551 -19.67 6.93 -22.40
CA ASP A 551 -20.95 6.63 -21.74
C ASP A 551 -20.81 5.65 -20.55
N ALA A 552 -19.58 5.30 -20.16
CA ALA A 552 -19.29 4.19 -19.25
C ALA A 552 -19.27 4.54 -17.75
N SER A 553 -19.45 5.80 -17.35
CA SER A 553 -19.48 6.18 -15.93
C SER A 553 -20.88 6.32 -15.34
N GLY A 554 -21.93 6.17 -16.18
CA GLY A 554 -23.34 6.28 -15.75
C GLY A 554 -24.27 5.15 -16.24
N LYS A 555 -23.78 4.18 -17.03
CA LYS A 555 -24.61 3.10 -17.61
C LYS A 555 -24.41 1.71 -17.03
N GLN A 556 -23.52 1.52 -16.05
CA GLN A 556 -23.41 0.23 -15.35
C GLN A 556 -24.57 -0.03 -14.36
N GLU A 557 -25.28 1.02 -13.92
CA GLU A 557 -26.51 0.87 -13.12
C GLU A 557 -27.78 0.85 -13.97
N ALA A 558 -27.78 1.49 -15.15
CA ALA A 558 -28.94 1.52 -16.04
C ALA A 558 -29.11 0.24 -16.88
N ALA A 559 -28.06 -0.55 -17.10
CA ALA A 559 -28.15 -1.82 -17.84
C ALA A 559 -28.86 -2.95 -17.06
N VAL A 560 -28.97 -2.84 -15.73
CA VAL A 560 -29.65 -3.84 -14.89
C VAL A 560 -31.18 -3.69 -14.93
N ALA A 561 -31.69 -2.54 -15.38
CA ALA A 561 -33.12 -2.23 -15.39
C ALA A 561 -33.87 -2.74 -16.65
N GLY A 562 -33.15 -3.23 -17.67
CA GLY A 562 -33.72 -3.66 -18.96
C GLY A 562 -33.43 -5.11 -19.34
N GLU A 563 -32.85 -5.92 -18.45
CA GLU A 563 -32.52 -7.33 -18.72
C GLU A 563 -33.78 -8.21 -18.71
N THR A 564 -34.02 -8.90 -19.81
CA THR A 564 -35.04 -9.96 -19.89
C THR A 564 -34.77 -11.05 -18.84
N PRO A 565 -35.80 -11.76 -18.35
CA PRO A 565 -35.62 -12.82 -17.34
C PRO A 565 -34.57 -13.86 -17.74
N GLU A 566 -34.53 -14.26 -19.01
CA GLU A 566 -33.57 -15.24 -19.55
C GLU A 566 -32.13 -14.73 -19.52
N GLN A 567 -31.89 -13.45 -19.83
CA GLN A 567 -30.54 -12.87 -19.78
C GLN A 567 -30.01 -12.76 -18.34
N ARG A 568 -30.91 -12.49 -17.38
CA ARG A 568 -30.57 -12.52 -15.95
C ARG A 568 -30.22 -13.93 -15.48
N GLU A 569 -31.00 -14.93 -15.87
CA GLU A 569 -30.71 -16.33 -15.53
C GLU A 569 -29.39 -16.78 -16.14
N GLN A 570 -29.12 -16.43 -17.40
CA GLN A 570 -27.88 -16.81 -18.07
C GLN A 570 -26.66 -16.13 -17.44
N ARG A 571 -26.77 -14.86 -17.04
CA ARG A 571 -25.72 -14.15 -16.30
C ARG A 571 -25.50 -14.75 -14.91
N GLN A 572 -26.58 -15.05 -14.17
CA GLN A 572 -26.48 -15.71 -12.87
C GLN A 572 -25.89 -17.13 -12.98
N ALA A 573 -26.20 -17.86 -14.04
CA ALA A 573 -25.63 -19.17 -14.34
C ALA A 573 -24.13 -19.07 -14.67
N VAL A 574 -23.73 -18.07 -15.45
CA VAL A 574 -22.32 -17.78 -15.75
C VAL A 574 -21.57 -17.35 -14.48
N ASP A 575 -22.13 -16.46 -13.67
CA ASP A 575 -21.51 -16.03 -12.40
C ASP A 575 -21.43 -17.20 -11.40
N ALA A 576 -22.44 -18.06 -11.34
CA ALA A 576 -22.42 -19.28 -10.55
C ALA A 576 -21.39 -20.30 -11.08
N TRP A 577 -21.17 -20.34 -12.39
CA TRP A 577 -20.14 -21.17 -13.01
C TRP A 577 -18.73 -20.62 -12.74
N LEU A 578 -18.53 -19.30 -12.82
CA LEU A 578 -17.28 -18.63 -12.50
C LEU A 578 -16.89 -18.82 -11.03
N ARG A 579 -17.85 -18.73 -10.10
CA ARG A 579 -17.62 -19.01 -8.67
C ARG A 579 -17.32 -20.48 -8.37
N ARG A 580 -17.60 -21.39 -9.31
CA ARG A 580 -17.28 -22.83 -9.19
C ARG A 580 -15.91 -23.17 -9.77
N VAL A 581 -15.28 -22.27 -10.53
CA VAL A 581 -13.90 -22.47 -10.98
C VAL A 581 -13.01 -22.39 -9.75
N PRO A 582 -12.32 -23.47 -9.36
CA PRO A 582 -11.42 -23.42 -8.21
C PRO A 582 -10.30 -22.42 -8.50
N ASP A 583 -10.09 -21.47 -7.59
CA ASP A 583 -8.90 -20.61 -7.62
C ASP A 583 -7.66 -21.45 -7.30
N ASP A 584 -7.06 -22.06 -8.33
CA ASP A 584 -5.76 -22.73 -8.24
C ASP A 584 -4.67 -21.82 -8.83
N PRO A 585 -4.04 -20.93 -8.03
CA PRO A 585 -2.96 -20.06 -8.48
C PRO A 585 -1.76 -20.85 -9.04
N GLY A 586 -1.56 -22.10 -8.60
CA GLY A 586 -0.50 -22.98 -9.11
C GLY A 586 -0.70 -23.35 -10.58
N SER A 587 -1.95 -23.64 -10.99
CA SER A 587 -2.29 -23.92 -12.39
C SER A 587 -2.05 -22.73 -13.32
N LEU A 588 -2.34 -21.51 -12.84
CA LEU A 588 -2.09 -20.28 -13.56
C LEU A 588 -0.60 -20.02 -13.71
N LEU A 589 0.18 -20.18 -12.63
CA LEU A 589 1.64 -20.06 -12.68
C LEU A 589 2.26 -21.09 -13.63
N ARG A 590 1.83 -22.36 -13.55
CA ARG A 590 2.28 -23.42 -14.46
C ARG A 590 2.02 -23.05 -15.92
N THR A 591 0.82 -22.57 -16.22
CA THR A 591 0.44 -22.18 -17.59
C THR A 591 1.25 -20.97 -18.07
N LYS A 592 1.40 -19.95 -17.21
CA LYS A 592 2.22 -18.76 -17.50
C LYS A 592 3.67 -19.15 -17.80
N PHE A 593 4.30 -19.94 -16.93
CA PHE A 593 5.68 -20.36 -17.10
C PHE A 593 5.87 -21.21 -18.36
N ARG A 594 4.92 -22.11 -18.68
CA ARG A 594 4.96 -22.89 -19.92
C ARG A 594 4.90 -22.00 -21.16
N LEU A 595 3.96 -21.04 -21.21
CA LEU A 595 3.85 -20.11 -22.33
C LEU A 595 5.10 -19.23 -22.48
N GLU A 596 5.65 -18.76 -21.37
CA GLU A 596 6.87 -17.97 -21.36
C GLU A 596 8.08 -18.78 -21.82
N TYR A 597 8.19 -20.05 -21.39
CA TYR A 597 9.21 -20.98 -21.86
C TYR A 597 9.13 -21.21 -23.37
N GLU A 598 7.95 -21.54 -23.90
CA GLU A 598 7.73 -21.74 -25.33
C GLU A 598 8.01 -20.48 -26.16
N ARG A 599 7.78 -19.30 -25.59
CA ARG A 599 8.13 -18.03 -26.22
C ARG A 599 9.65 -17.85 -26.28
N ARG A 600 10.38 -18.07 -25.17
CA ARG A 600 11.85 -17.95 -25.14
C ARG A 600 12.52 -18.92 -26.12
N GLN A 601 11.99 -20.14 -26.23
CA GLN A 601 12.46 -21.13 -27.21
C GLN A 601 12.27 -20.68 -28.65
N ARG A 602 11.11 -20.07 -28.98
CA ARG A 602 10.87 -19.49 -30.32
C ARG A 602 11.79 -18.31 -30.63
N ASP A 603 12.10 -17.50 -29.62
CA ASP A 603 12.95 -16.33 -29.74
C ASP A 603 14.46 -16.68 -29.67
N GLY A 604 14.82 -17.96 -29.49
CA GLY A 604 16.20 -18.44 -29.44
C GLY A 604 16.99 -17.97 -28.21
N ARG A 605 16.31 -17.74 -27.07
CA ARG A 605 16.89 -17.21 -25.83
C ARG A 605 17.05 -18.26 -24.74
#